data_AF-A0A2D3RF68-F1
#
_entry.id   AF-A0A2D3RF68-F1
#
_cell.length_a   1.000
_cell.length_b   1.000
_cell.length_c   1.000
_cell.angle_alpha   90.00
_cell.angle_beta   90.00
_cell.angle_gamma   90.00
#
_symmetry.space_group_name_H-M   'P 1'
#
loop_
_entity.id
_entity.type
_entity.pdbx_description
1 polymer ?
#
loop_
_entity_poly.entity_id
_entity_poly.type
_entity_poly.pdbx_seq_one_letter_code
_entity_poly.pdbx_strand_id
1 'polypeptide(L)'
;MLGVLLEYFSYFLALFLVLVIAYMAVRLRSLRVDLQAARLDLERCQLTLEISEDVGRFGSWHLDARSNTVKWSDYVFDMHERRHSLGHPLLENAIHYYHPDDRPMVQEAVSRALDEGVDFEFRARILTENGNDLPVLARGTCQIGGDGAVLGIFGCFVDLSTPEERKLK
;
A
#
# COMPACT_ATOMS: atom_id res chain seq x y z
N MET A 1 25.39 20.82 -60.47
CA MET A 1 25.94 20.60 -59.11
C MET A 1 24.84 20.69 -58.04
N LEU A 2 23.97 21.71 -58.04
CA LEU A 2 22.89 21.87 -57.05
C LEU A 2 21.84 20.75 -57.02
N GLY A 3 21.39 20.25 -58.19
CA GLY A 3 20.34 19.22 -58.27
C GLY A 3 20.75 17.87 -57.68
N VAL A 4 21.99 17.47 -57.93
CA VAL A 4 22.59 16.25 -57.35
C VAL A 4 22.69 16.37 -55.82
N LEU A 5 23.00 17.56 -55.30
CA LEU A 5 23.08 17.82 -53.86
C LEU A 5 21.70 17.77 -53.18
N LEU A 6 20.65 18.26 -53.85
CA LEU A 6 19.25 18.16 -53.42
C LEU A 6 18.75 16.71 -53.39
N GLU A 7 19.12 15.89 -54.37
CA GLU A 7 18.81 14.46 -54.39
C GLU A 7 19.48 13.75 -53.20
N TYR A 8 20.78 13.96 -52.98
CA TYR A 8 21.49 13.39 -51.82
C TYR A 8 20.88 13.82 -50.49
N PHE A 9 20.48 15.09 -50.37
CA PHE A 9 19.80 15.59 -49.17
C PHE A 9 18.44 14.91 -48.95
N SER A 10 17.67 14.70 -50.01
CA SER A 10 16.38 13.99 -49.93
C SER A 10 16.55 12.53 -49.50
N TYR A 11 17.56 11.82 -50.03
CA TYR A 11 17.86 10.45 -49.61
C TYR A 11 18.35 10.39 -48.15
N PHE A 12 19.19 11.34 -47.74
CA PHE A 12 19.65 11.45 -46.36
C PHE A 12 18.48 11.71 -45.39
N LEU A 13 17.59 12.63 -45.74
CA LEU A 13 16.40 12.95 -44.94
C LEU A 13 15.46 11.75 -44.85
N ALA A 14 15.22 11.04 -45.95
CA ALA A 14 14.40 9.83 -45.97
C ALA A 14 14.99 8.73 -45.08
N LEU A 15 16.29 8.48 -45.18
CA LEU A 15 16.99 7.52 -44.32
C LEU A 15 16.91 7.91 -42.85
N PHE A 16 17.14 9.19 -42.54
CA PHE A 16 17.04 9.72 -41.18
C PHE A 16 15.64 9.53 -40.60
N LEU A 17 14.58 9.83 -41.37
CA LEU A 17 13.20 9.61 -40.95
C LEU A 17 12.90 8.13 -40.70
N VAL A 18 13.35 7.23 -41.56
CA VAL A 18 13.20 5.78 -41.37
C VAL A 18 13.89 5.33 -40.09
N LEU A 19 15.10 5.81 -39.81
CA LEU A 19 15.83 5.49 -38.59
C LEU A 19 15.14 6.04 -37.33
N VAL A 20 14.60 7.26 -37.38
CA VAL A 20 13.83 7.85 -36.28
C VAL A 20 12.55 7.07 -36.03
N ILE A 21 11.80 6.70 -37.07
CA ILE A 21 10.58 5.89 -36.95
C ILE A 21 10.92 4.51 -36.38
N ALA A 22 11.97 3.86 -36.88
CA ALA A 22 12.41 2.57 -36.37
C ALA A 22 12.82 2.65 -34.90
N TYR A 23 13.60 3.67 -34.52
CA TYR A 23 13.98 3.92 -33.13
C TYR A 23 12.76 4.17 -32.24
N MET A 24 11.83 5.03 -32.67
CA MET A 24 10.59 5.32 -31.95
C MET A 24 9.71 4.08 -31.80
N ALA A 25 9.60 3.24 -32.84
CA ALA A 25 8.84 2.00 -32.79
C ALA A 25 9.43 1.00 -31.78
N VAL A 26 10.76 0.86 -31.76
CA VAL A 26 11.47 0.02 -30.77
C VAL A 26 11.29 0.59 -29.36
N ARG A 27 11.45 1.91 -29.18
CA ARG A 27 11.29 2.59 -27.89
C ARG A 27 9.88 2.49 -27.35
N LEU A 28 8.86 2.66 -28.20
CA LEU A 28 7.45 2.50 -27.81
C LEU A 28 7.13 1.06 -27.43
N ARG A 29 7.73 0.08 -28.10
CA ARG A 29 7.58 -1.34 -27.76
C ARG A 29 8.22 -1.65 -26.41
N SER A 30 9.43 -1.16 -26.15
CA SER A 30 10.11 -1.36 -24.86
C SER A 30 9.32 -0.73 -23.72
N LEU A 31 8.90 0.53 -23.87
CA LEU A 31 8.06 1.21 -22.87
C LEU A 31 6.74 0.49 -22.58
N ARG A 32 6.11 -0.09 -23.61
CA ARG A 32 4.89 -0.88 -23.42
C ARG A 32 5.15 -2.16 -22.64
N VAL A 33 6.24 -2.86 -22.94
CA VAL A 33 6.64 -4.08 -22.22
C VAL A 33 6.96 -3.75 -20.76
N ASP A 34 7.71 -2.68 -20.50
CA ASP A 34 8.05 -2.25 -19.14
C ASP A 34 6.80 -1.83 -18.34
N LEU A 35 5.87 -1.10 -18.97
CA LEU A 35 4.61 -0.70 -18.34
C LEU A 35 3.71 -1.92 -18.06
N GLN A 36 3.66 -2.89 -18.96
CA GLN A 36 2.91 -4.13 -18.76
C GLN A 36 3.53 -4.97 -17.65
N ALA A 37 4.86 -5.05 -17.57
CA ALA A 37 5.56 -5.73 -16.50
C ALA A 37 5.26 -5.07 -15.14
N ALA A 38 5.38 -3.75 -15.04
CA ALA A 38 5.07 -3.02 -13.81
C ALA A 38 3.60 -3.14 -13.38
N ARG A 39 2.66 -3.17 -14.34
CA ARG A 39 1.23 -3.41 -14.05
C ARG A 39 0.98 -4.84 -13.57
N LEU A 40 1.58 -5.83 -14.22
CA LEU A 40 1.48 -7.23 -13.81
C LEU A 40 2.11 -7.47 -12.44
N ASP A 41 3.21 -6.77 -12.12
CA ASP A 41 3.82 -6.82 -10.80
C ASP A 41 2.95 -6.14 -9.75
N LEU A 42 2.30 -5.00 -10.07
CA LEU A 42 1.33 -4.37 -9.19
C LEU A 42 0.11 -5.27 -8.94
N GLU A 43 -0.46 -5.84 -10.00
CA GLU A 43 -1.56 -6.80 -9.92
C GLU A 43 -1.14 -8.05 -9.15
N ARG A 44 0.09 -8.56 -9.33
CA ARG A 44 0.62 -9.67 -8.56
C ARG A 44 0.86 -9.32 -7.10
N CYS A 45 1.32 -8.11 -6.78
CA CYS A 45 1.42 -7.65 -5.41
C CYS A 45 0.03 -7.52 -4.79
N GLN A 46 -0.95 -6.99 -5.52
CA GLN A 46 -2.34 -6.89 -5.08
C GLN A 46 -2.99 -8.26 -4.89
N LEU A 47 -2.85 -9.17 -5.85
CA LEU A 47 -3.30 -10.56 -5.74
C LEU A 47 -2.54 -11.32 -4.66
N THR A 48 -1.24 -11.08 -4.47
CA THR A 48 -0.48 -11.70 -3.38
C THR A 48 -0.99 -11.18 -2.05
N LEU A 49 -1.28 -9.89 -1.92
CA LEU A 49 -1.90 -9.29 -0.75
C LEU A 49 -3.30 -9.90 -0.52
N GLU A 50 -4.17 -9.92 -1.53
CA GLU A 50 -5.55 -10.43 -1.46
C GLU A 50 -5.60 -11.95 -1.16
N ILE A 51 -4.79 -12.76 -1.84
CA ILE A 51 -4.64 -14.21 -1.58
C ILE A 51 -4.00 -14.46 -0.20
N SER A 52 -3.13 -13.57 0.26
CA SER A 52 -2.55 -13.65 1.59
C SER A 52 -3.46 -13.13 2.71
N GLU A 53 -4.45 -12.28 2.41
CA GLU A 53 -5.51 -11.91 3.35
C GLU A 53 -6.47 -13.10 3.56
N ASP A 54 -6.76 -13.88 2.51
CA ASP A 54 -7.66 -15.06 2.59
C ASP A 54 -7.00 -16.32 3.20
N VAL A 55 -5.69 -16.53 2.94
CA VAL A 55 -4.94 -17.70 3.44
C VAL A 55 -4.13 -17.40 4.71
N GLY A 56 -3.83 -16.11 4.96
CA GLY A 56 -2.76 -15.68 5.84
C GLY A 56 -3.19 -14.91 7.08
N ARG A 57 -4.44 -14.91 7.54
CA ARG A 57 -4.82 -14.37 8.88
C ARG A 57 -4.23 -12.97 9.16
N PHE A 58 -4.14 -12.13 8.14
CA PHE A 58 -3.63 -10.78 8.32
C PHE A 58 -4.46 -9.80 7.51
N GLY A 59 -4.63 -8.60 8.03
CA GLY A 59 -5.36 -7.52 7.36
C GLY A 59 -4.46 -6.31 7.20
N SER A 60 -4.60 -5.61 6.09
CA SER A 60 -3.80 -4.42 5.79
C SER A 60 -4.51 -3.12 6.20
N TRP A 61 -3.73 -2.12 6.58
CA TRP A 61 -4.24 -0.79 6.89
C TRP A 61 -3.26 0.30 6.43
N HIS A 62 -3.79 1.49 6.19
CA HIS A 62 -3.02 2.65 5.77
C HIS A 62 -3.53 3.93 6.42
N LEU A 63 -2.67 4.58 7.19
CA LEU A 63 -2.91 5.92 7.74
C LEU A 63 -2.40 6.97 6.75
N ASP A 64 -3.29 7.86 6.35
CA ASP A 64 -2.93 9.09 5.63
C ASP A 64 -2.69 10.22 6.66
N ALA A 65 -1.46 10.74 6.72
CA ALA A 65 -1.06 11.72 7.72
C ALA A 65 -1.71 13.11 7.52
N ARG A 66 -2.19 13.41 6.30
CA ARG A 66 -2.83 14.70 5.99
C ARG A 66 -4.28 14.74 6.42
N SER A 67 -5.00 13.64 6.22
CA SER A 67 -6.42 13.52 6.50
C SER A 67 -6.72 12.83 7.83
N ASN A 68 -5.70 12.27 8.51
CA ASN A 68 -5.85 11.44 9.70
C ASN A 68 -6.87 10.30 9.53
N THR A 69 -7.02 9.81 8.30
CA THR A 69 -7.94 8.70 7.98
C THR A 69 -7.16 7.41 7.89
N VAL A 70 -7.68 6.35 8.52
CA VAL A 70 -7.08 5.01 8.47
C VAL A 70 -7.91 4.13 7.55
N LYS A 71 -7.41 3.88 6.35
CA LYS A 71 -8.02 2.93 5.42
C LYS A 71 -7.73 1.51 5.90
N TRP A 72 -8.76 0.70 5.92
CA TRP A 72 -8.74 -0.69 6.37
C TRP A 72 -9.08 -1.59 5.18
N SER A 73 -8.41 -2.72 5.05
CA SER A 73 -8.88 -3.77 4.15
C SER A 73 -10.12 -4.44 4.72
N ASP A 74 -10.82 -5.17 3.85
CA ASP A 74 -12.06 -5.86 4.21
C ASP A 74 -11.86 -6.80 5.41
N TYR A 75 -10.72 -7.48 5.46
CA TYR A 75 -10.37 -8.35 6.58
C TYR A 75 -10.18 -7.58 7.89
N VAL A 76 -9.64 -6.36 7.87
CA VAL A 76 -9.52 -5.55 9.10
C VAL A 76 -10.89 -5.12 9.61
N PHE A 77 -11.85 -4.82 8.73
CA PHE A 77 -13.24 -4.60 9.16
C PHE A 77 -13.81 -5.84 9.86
N ASP A 78 -13.59 -7.02 9.27
CA ASP A 78 -14.07 -8.29 9.80
C ASP A 78 -13.40 -8.64 11.14
N MET A 79 -12.08 -8.40 11.28
CA MET A 79 -11.34 -8.55 12.55
C MET A 79 -11.91 -7.68 13.67
N HIS A 80 -12.34 -6.46 13.35
CA HIS A 80 -12.97 -5.54 14.30
C HIS A 80 -14.46 -5.83 14.51
N GLU A 81 -15.02 -6.81 13.79
CA GLU A 81 -16.46 -7.15 13.75
C GLU A 81 -17.31 -5.91 13.40
N ARG A 82 -16.75 -5.03 12.56
CA ARG A 82 -17.31 -3.73 12.24
C ARG A 82 -17.89 -3.72 10.84
N ARG A 83 -19.09 -3.16 10.68
CA ARG A 83 -19.74 -3.05 9.36
C ARG A 83 -18.96 -2.15 8.42
N HIS A 84 -18.69 -2.64 7.21
CA HIS A 84 -18.06 -1.93 6.10
C HIS A 84 -18.80 -0.64 5.72
N SER A 85 -20.12 -0.63 5.86
CA SER A 85 -20.97 0.54 5.56
C SER A 85 -20.74 1.75 6.46
N LEU A 86 -20.05 1.58 7.59
CA LEU A 86 -19.67 2.68 8.48
C LEU A 86 -18.44 3.45 7.98
N GLY A 87 -17.84 3.02 6.86
CA GLY A 87 -16.67 3.65 6.25
C GLY A 87 -15.41 3.53 7.10
N HIS A 88 -14.30 4.06 6.60
CA HIS A 88 -13.01 4.00 7.29
C HIS A 88 -12.96 4.95 8.51
N PRO A 89 -12.38 4.54 9.65
CA PRO A 89 -12.29 5.38 10.82
C PRO A 89 -11.21 6.46 10.68
N LEU A 90 -11.35 7.54 11.45
CA LEU A 90 -10.25 8.45 11.76
C LEU A 90 -9.26 7.76 12.70
N LEU A 91 -8.01 8.24 12.73
CA LEU A 91 -6.94 7.67 13.55
C LEU A 91 -7.32 7.54 15.03
N GLU A 92 -7.90 8.60 15.61
CA GLU A 92 -8.32 8.58 17.01
C GLU A 92 -9.35 7.47 17.28
N ASN A 93 -10.34 7.33 16.40
CA ASN A 93 -11.34 6.27 16.48
C ASN A 93 -10.72 4.88 16.28
N ALA A 94 -9.74 4.75 15.38
CA ALA A 94 -9.02 3.50 15.17
C ALA A 94 -8.25 3.07 16.45
N ILE A 95 -7.63 4.02 17.15
CA ILE A 95 -6.91 3.76 18.40
C ILE A 95 -7.87 3.30 19.52
N HIS A 96 -9.13 3.75 19.51
CA HIS A 96 -10.11 3.34 20.51
C HIS A 96 -10.50 1.86 20.43
N TYR A 97 -10.28 1.21 19.28
CA TYR A 97 -10.47 -0.23 19.14
C TYR A 97 -9.37 -1.06 19.81
N TYR A 98 -8.27 -0.47 20.29
CA TYR A 98 -7.35 -1.22 21.13
C TYR A 98 -7.88 -1.33 22.56
N HIS A 99 -7.56 -2.43 23.23
CA HIS A 99 -7.86 -2.64 24.64
C HIS A 99 -7.31 -1.45 25.46
N PRO A 100 -8.05 -0.92 26.46
CA PRO A 100 -7.66 0.29 27.20
C PRO A 100 -6.22 0.29 27.72
N ASP A 101 -5.75 -0.86 28.22
CA ASP A 101 -4.37 -1.03 28.72
C ASP A 101 -3.29 -0.90 27.63
N ASP A 102 -3.63 -1.21 26.39
CA ASP A 102 -2.68 -1.23 25.27
C ASP A 102 -2.65 0.12 24.53
N ARG A 103 -3.70 0.95 24.67
CA ARG A 103 -3.82 2.25 23.98
C ARG A 103 -2.64 3.20 24.19
N PRO A 104 -2.07 3.38 25.40
CA PRO A 104 -0.96 4.31 25.58
C PRO A 104 0.27 3.94 24.74
N MET A 105 0.60 2.65 24.69
CA MET A 105 1.71 2.14 23.86
C MET A 105 1.43 2.34 22.37
N VAL A 106 0.20 2.09 21.92
CA VAL A 106 -0.20 2.31 20.52
C VAL A 106 -0.08 3.78 20.15
N GLN A 107 -0.59 4.68 21.01
CA GLN A 107 -0.53 6.13 20.80
C GLN A 107 0.92 6.62 20.70
N GLU A 108 1.79 6.15 21.59
CA GLU A 108 3.20 6.51 21.56
C GLU A 108 3.88 6.02 20.28
N ALA A 109 3.65 4.76 19.89
CA ALA A 109 4.24 4.19 18.67
C ALA A 109 3.79 4.95 17.41
N VAL A 110 2.49 5.28 17.31
CA VAL A 110 1.96 6.03 16.17
C VAL A 110 2.46 7.47 16.18
N SER A 111 2.54 8.15 17.33
CA SER A 111 3.09 9.50 17.41
C SER A 111 4.53 9.53 16.93
N ARG A 112 5.38 8.63 17.44
CA ARG A 112 6.78 8.54 17.01
C ARG A 112 6.91 8.22 15.52
N ALA A 113 6.03 7.39 14.97
CA ALA A 113 6.02 7.14 13.54
C ALA A 113 5.68 8.40 12.72
N LEU A 114 4.70 9.20 13.16
CA LEU A 114 4.32 10.44 12.48
C LEU A 114 5.36 11.56 12.66
N ASP A 115 5.95 11.67 13.84
CA ASP A 115 6.85 12.77 14.22
C ASP A 115 8.30 12.51 13.82
N GLU A 116 8.77 11.27 13.99
CA GLU A 116 10.18 10.87 13.81
C GLU A 116 10.39 10.01 12.55
N GLY A 117 9.32 9.54 11.90
CA GLY A 117 9.42 8.61 10.77
C GLY A 117 9.93 7.22 11.17
N VAL A 118 9.69 6.81 12.41
CA VAL A 118 10.16 5.53 12.96
C VAL A 118 9.13 4.43 12.78
N ASP A 119 9.51 3.38 12.07
CA ASP A 119 8.71 2.15 11.95
C ASP A 119 8.47 1.49 13.31
N PHE A 120 7.35 0.78 13.44
CA PHE A 120 7.00 0.07 14.67
C PHE A 120 6.48 -1.34 14.42
N GLU A 121 6.66 -2.17 15.44
CA GLU A 121 6.02 -3.46 15.58
C GLU A 121 5.70 -3.69 17.06
N PHE A 122 4.46 -4.09 17.36
CA PHE A 122 4.06 -4.43 18.72
C PHE A 122 2.92 -5.45 18.73
N ARG A 123 2.77 -6.13 19.87
CA ARG A 123 1.62 -6.99 20.16
C ARG A 123 0.61 -6.21 20.97
N ALA A 124 -0.66 -6.31 20.62
CA ALA A 124 -1.75 -5.65 21.33
C ALA A 124 -3.02 -6.49 21.21
N ARG A 125 -4.05 -6.08 21.93
CA ARG A 125 -5.41 -6.62 21.84
C ARG A 125 -6.30 -5.60 21.17
N ILE A 126 -7.00 -6.03 20.13
CA ILE A 126 -8.14 -5.29 19.57
C ILE A 126 -9.38 -5.72 20.36
N LEU A 127 -10.12 -4.74 20.86
CA LEU A 127 -11.47 -4.88 21.38
C LEU A 127 -12.44 -4.70 20.22
N THR A 128 -13.07 -5.79 19.78
CA THR A 128 -14.03 -5.76 18.67
C THR A 128 -15.33 -5.02 19.07
N GLU A 129 -16.16 -4.69 18.08
CA GLU A 129 -17.49 -4.09 18.33
C GLU A 129 -18.41 -4.97 19.19
N ASN A 130 -18.26 -6.30 19.14
CA ASN A 130 -19.02 -7.20 20.03
C ASN A 130 -18.35 -7.43 21.40
N GLY A 131 -17.25 -6.74 21.69
CA GLY A 131 -16.56 -6.78 22.98
C GLY A 131 -15.61 -7.97 23.15
N ASN A 132 -15.18 -8.60 22.05
CA ASN A 132 -14.19 -9.67 22.11
C ASN A 132 -12.79 -9.09 22.09
N ASP A 133 -11.88 -9.68 22.87
CA ASP A 133 -10.45 -9.46 22.68
C ASP A 133 -9.96 -10.31 21.50
N LEU A 134 -9.21 -9.66 20.61
CA LEU A 134 -8.50 -10.28 19.50
C LEU A 134 -7.02 -9.94 19.63
N PRO A 135 -6.16 -10.91 20.00
CA PRO A 135 -4.73 -10.67 20.07
C PRO A 135 -4.16 -10.50 18.65
N VAL A 136 -3.42 -9.43 18.43
CA VAL A 136 -2.81 -9.11 17.13
C VAL A 136 -1.34 -8.73 17.25
N LEU A 137 -0.59 -9.00 16.19
CA LEU A 137 0.67 -8.33 15.92
C LEU A 137 0.38 -7.18 14.95
N ALA A 138 0.70 -5.95 15.35
CA ALA A 138 0.59 -4.77 14.49
C ALA A 138 1.98 -4.35 14.03
N ARG A 139 2.15 -4.14 12.72
CA ARG A 139 3.37 -3.57 12.14
C ARG A 139 3.00 -2.35 11.31
N GLY A 140 3.77 -1.28 11.43
CA GLY A 140 3.63 -0.05 10.65
C GLY A 140 4.98 0.42 10.12
N THR A 141 5.01 0.78 8.83
CA THR A 141 6.16 1.35 8.14
C THR A 141 5.81 2.75 7.63
N CYS A 142 6.69 3.71 7.91
CA CYS A 142 6.49 5.11 7.55
C CYS A 142 6.76 5.34 6.07
N GLN A 143 5.88 6.10 5.41
CA GLN A 143 6.12 6.61 4.07
C GLN A 143 6.65 8.03 4.16
N ILE A 144 7.92 8.23 3.81
CA ILE A 144 8.60 9.52 3.89
C ILE A 144 8.59 10.19 2.51
N GLY A 145 8.20 11.47 2.47
CA GLY A 145 8.19 12.32 1.29
C GLY A 145 9.58 12.83 0.92
N GLY A 146 9.71 13.42 -0.28
CA GLY A 146 10.98 13.96 -0.76
C GLY A 146 11.52 15.17 0.04
N ASP A 147 10.68 15.78 0.87
CA ASP A 147 11.00 16.86 1.81
C ASP A 147 11.38 16.34 3.22
N GLY A 148 11.36 15.01 3.43
CA GLY A 148 11.61 14.39 4.72
C GLY A 148 10.38 14.32 5.64
N ALA A 149 9.23 14.82 5.20
CA ALA A 149 7.99 14.74 5.99
C ALA A 149 7.33 13.35 5.87
N VAL A 150 6.68 12.88 6.93
CA VAL A 150 5.90 11.64 6.89
C VAL A 150 4.58 11.90 6.16
N LEU A 151 4.36 11.18 5.06
CA LEU A 151 3.14 11.25 4.25
C LEU A 151 2.03 10.35 4.80
N GLY A 152 2.41 9.28 5.49
CA GLY A 152 1.49 8.30 6.04
C GLY A 152 2.21 7.07 6.58
N ILE A 153 1.44 6.10 7.05
CA ILE A 153 1.94 4.83 7.57
C ILE A 153 1.20 3.70 6.86
N PHE A 154 1.93 2.71 6.35
CA PHE A 154 1.35 1.48 5.83
C PHE A 154 1.64 0.34 6.79
N GLY A 155 0.66 -0.53 7.03
CA GLY A 155 0.82 -1.58 8.02
C GLY A 155 -0.08 -2.78 7.81
N CYS A 156 0.12 -3.75 8.69
CA CYS A 156 -0.74 -4.92 8.78
C CYS A 156 -1.01 -5.31 10.23
N PHE A 157 -2.13 -6.02 10.41
CA PHE A 157 -2.45 -6.79 11.59
C PHE A 157 -2.33 -8.26 11.27
N VAL A 158 -1.68 -9.04 12.12
CA VAL A 158 -1.73 -10.51 12.07
C VAL A 158 -2.55 -11.00 13.25
N ASP A 159 -3.58 -11.80 12.98
CA ASP A 159 -4.38 -12.46 14.01
C ASP A 159 -3.54 -13.56 14.69
N LEU A 160 -3.39 -13.44 16.01
CA LEU A 160 -2.64 -14.36 16.86
C LEU A 160 -3.54 -15.35 17.62
N SER A 161 -4.85 -15.35 17.36
CA SER A 161 -5.82 -16.21 18.01
C SER A 161 -5.57 -17.70 17.74
N THR A 162 -5.85 -18.52 18.75
CA THR A 162 -5.78 -19.97 18.62
C THR A 162 -7.02 -20.50 17.87
N PRO A 163 -6.93 -21.68 17.23
CA PRO A 163 -8.10 -22.31 16.59
C PRO A 163 -9.27 -22.59 17.54
N GLU A 164 -9.00 -22.77 18.83
CA GLU A 164 -10.02 -23.03 19.84
C GLU A 164 -10.83 -21.77 20.15
N GLU A 165 -10.15 -20.64 20.37
CA GLU A 165 -10.78 -19.33 20.61
C GLU A 165 -11.68 -18.89 19.46
N ARG A 166 -11.35 -19.26 18.22
CA ARG A 166 -12.17 -18.93 17.04
C ARG A 166 -13.47 -19.72 16.92
N LYS A 167 -13.54 -20.94 17.48
CA LYS A 167 -14.76 -21.75 17.44
C LYS A 167 -15.79 -21.30 18.47
N LEU A 168 -15.38 -20.48 19.44
CA LEU A 168 -16.24 -19.94 20.49
C LEU A 168 -16.86 -18.58 20.12
N LYS A 169 -16.40 -17.95 19.01
CA LYS A 169 -16.94 -16.71 18.45
C LYS A 169 -17.96 -17.03 17.37
#